data_AF-A0AAU8D2D1-F1
#
_entry.id   AF-A0AAU8D2D1-F1
#
_cell.length_a   1.000
_cell.length_b   1.000
_cell.length_c   1.000
_cell.angle_alpha   90.00
_cell.angle_beta   90.00
_cell.angle_gamma   90.00
#
_symmetry.space_group_name_H-M   'P 1'
#
loop_
_entity.id
_entity.type
_entity.pdbx_description
1 polymer ?
#
loop_
_entity_poly.entity_id
_entity_poly.type
_entity_poly.pdbx_seq_one_letter_code
_entity_poly.pdbx_strand_id
1 'polypeptide(L)' 'MNTQEAVAVPFSPYVDESFAASIFSWDMKRLYYMQSYNSFPIPIRCAEMLVIRTDDLVRWALNRRYGVTRYEFE' A
#
# COMPACT_ATOMS: atom_id res chain seq x y z
N MET A 1 2.49 9.39 -24.36
CA MET A 1 2.21 9.65 -22.94
C MET A 1 2.16 8.30 -22.25
N ASN A 2 3.13 7.98 -21.40
CA ASN A 2 3.00 6.79 -20.54
C ASN A 2 2.04 7.16 -19.42
N THR A 3 0.87 6.54 -19.38
CA THR A 3 -0.10 6.72 -18.30
C THR A 3 0.53 6.14 -17.04
N GLN A 4 0.88 7.02 -16.11
CA GLN A 4 1.42 6.63 -14.82
C GLN A 4 0.25 6.11 -13.97
N GLU A 5 0.30 4.86 -13.49
CA GLU A 5 -0.72 4.36 -12.56
C GLU A 5 -0.71 5.23 -11.29
N ALA A 6 -1.87 5.71 -10.86
CA ALA A 6 -2.00 6.57 -9.70
C ALA A 6 -2.70 5.82 -8.56
N VAL A 7 -2.21 6.03 -7.33
CA VAL A 7 -2.77 5.46 -6.10
C VAL A 7 -3.04 6.56 -5.07
N ALA A 8 -4.13 6.40 -4.33
CA ALA A 8 -4.48 7.28 -3.22
C ALA A 8 -4.10 6.59 -1.90
N VAL A 9 -3.26 7.22 -1.08
CA VAL A 9 -2.82 6.69 0.21
C VAL A 9 -3.23 7.63 1.34
N PRO A 10 -3.95 7.18 2.38
CA PRO A 10 -4.38 8.07 3.45
C PRO A 10 -3.19 8.64 4.26
N PHE A 11 -3.41 9.75 4.97
CA PHE A 11 -2.46 10.29 5.96
C PHE A 11 -2.40 9.49 7.27
N SER A 12 -3.30 8.52 7.48
CA SER A 12 -3.21 7.58 8.62
C SER A 12 -1.83 6.90 8.66
N PRO A 13 -1.19 6.72 9.82
CA PRO A 13 0.12 6.08 9.90
C PRO A 13 0.10 4.60 9.51
N TYR A 14 -1.06 3.95 9.64
CA TYR A 14 -1.24 2.53 9.37
C TYR A 14 -2.53 2.27 8.60
N VAL A 15 -2.52 1.23 7.78
CA VAL A 15 -3.70 0.63 7.14
C VAL A 15 -3.64 -0.88 7.32
N ASP A 16 -4.78 -1.55 7.43
CA ASP A 16 -4.79 -3.01 7.41
C ASP A 16 -4.43 -3.56 6.02
N GLU A 17 -4.14 -4.85 5.94
CA GLU A 17 -3.72 -5.49 4.68
C GLU A 17 -4.79 -5.47 3.59
N SER A 18 -6.07 -5.56 3.96
CA SER A 18 -7.17 -5.54 2.99
C SER A 18 -7.30 -4.14 2.36
N PHE A 19 -7.15 -3.10 3.17
CA PHE A 19 -7.09 -1.73 2.70
C PHE A 19 -5.83 -1.47 1.86
N ALA A 20 -4.68 -1.99 2.26
CA ALA A 20 -3.46 -1.88 1.46
C ALA A 20 -3.61 -2.53 0.08
N ALA A 21 -4.27 -3.68 -0.02
CA ALA A 21 -4.55 -4.33 -1.31
C ALA A 21 -5.50 -3.50 -2.19
N SER A 22 -6.52 -2.88 -1.59
CA SER A 22 -7.51 -2.08 -2.33
C SER A 22 -6.91 -0.82 -2.96
N ILE A 23 -5.92 -0.18 -2.32
CA ILE A 23 -5.17 0.97 -2.86
C ILE A 23 -4.60 0.67 -4.26
N PHE A 24 -4.15 -0.57 -4.49
CA PHE A 24 -3.54 -0.99 -5.75
C PHE A 24 -4.49 -1.83 -6.62
N SER A 25 -5.77 -1.95 -6.25
CA SER A 25 -6.75 -2.80 -6.92
C SER A 25 -6.31 -4.27 -7.02
N TRP A 26 -5.73 -4.79 -5.94
CA TRP A 26 -5.26 -6.17 -5.83
C TRP A 26 -6.20 -7.02 -4.98
N ASP A 27 -6.18 -8.32 -5.23
CA ASP A 27 -6.71 -9.31 -4.29
C ASP A 27 -5.63 -9.68 -3.25
N MET A 28 -6.05 -10.39 -2.19
CA MET A 28 -5.12 -10.79 -1.12
C MET A 28 -4.03 -11.76 -1.60
N LYS A 29 -4.33 -12.60 -2.61
CA LYS A 29 -3.33 -13.51 -3.18
C LYS A 29 -2.21 -12.73 -3.85
N ARG A 30 -2.57 -11.71 -4.63
CA ARG A 30 -1.61 -10.81 -5.27
C ARG A 30 -0.86 -9.99 -4.23
N LEU A 31 -1.51 -9.49 -3.18
CA LEU A 31 -0.82 -8.81 -2.09
C LEU A 31 0.30 -9.69 -1.50
N TYR A 32 -0.02 -10.93 -1.12
CA TYR A 32 0.96 -11.85 -0.54
C TYR A 32 2.09 -12.21 -1.52
N TYR A 33 1.77 -12.37 -2.80
CA TYR A 33 2.80 -12.53 -3.84
C TYR A 33 3.72 -11.31 -3.89
N MET A 34 3.17 -10.09 -3.87
CA MET A 34 3.95 -8.86 -3.93
C MET A 34 4.82 -8.66 -2.67
N GLN A 35 4.33 -9.04 -1.49
CA GLN A 35 5.11 -9.04 -0.24
C GLN A 35 6.27 -10.04 -0.31
N SER A 36 6.02 -11.23 -0.87
CA SER A 36 7.02 -12.31 -0.92
C SER A 36 8.09 -12.08 -1.99
N TYR A 37 7.72 -11.50 -3.13
CA TYR A 37 8.57 -11.50 -4.34
C TYR A 37 8.81 -10.12 -4.96
N ASN A 38 8.09 -9.09 -4.52
CA ASN A 38 8.21 -7.74 -5.08
C ASN A 38 8.56 -6.68 -4.02
N SER A 39 9.11 -7.11 -2.88
CA SER A 39 9.52 -6.23 -1.77
C SER A 39 8.41 -5.27 -1.32
N PHE A 40 7.14 -5.65 -1.51
CA PHE A 40 6.03 -4.87 -0.96
C PHE A 40 6.12 -4.90 0.57
N PRO A 41 5.77 -3.81 1.26
CA PRO A 41 5.90 -3.74 2.71
C PRO A 41 5.24 -4.93 3.43
N ILE A 42 6.01 -5.56 4.33
CA ILE A 42 5.54 -6.68 5.16
C ILE A 42 4.70 -6.11 6.30
N PRO A 43 3.53 -6.69 6.59
CA PRO A 43 2.68 -6.22 7.69
C PRO A 43 3.36 -6.45 9.04
N ILE A 44 3.13 -5.53 9.96
CA ILE A 44 3.48 -5.66 11.36
C ILE A 44 2.22 -6.02 12.17
N ARG A 45 2.42 -6.83 13.21
CA ARG A 45 1.34 -7.20 14.13
C ARG A 45 1.10 -6.08 15.13
N CYS A 46 -0.13 -5.57 15.18
CA CYS A 46 -0.62 -4.63 16.18
C CYS A 46 -1.81 -5.26 16.90
N ALA A 47 -1.59 -5.75 18.12
CA ALA A 47 -2.53 -6.59 18.86
C ALA A 47 -3.03 -7.77 18.00
N GLU A 48 -4.32 -7.80 17.66
CA GLU A 48 -4.96 -8.87 16.88
C GLU A 48 -4.99 -8.60 15.37
N MET A 49 -4.46 -7.45 14.92
CA MET A 49 -4.53 -7.01 13.52
C MET A 49 -3.15 -6.95 12.86
N LEU A 50 -3.09 -7.27 11.57
CA LEU A 50 -1.93 -7.05 10.71
C LEU A 50 -2.09 -5.72 9.97
N VAL A 51 -1.12 -4.83 10.13
CA VAL A 51 -1.15 -3.47 9.57
C VAL A 51 0.13 -3.15 8.83
N ILE A 52 0.04 -2.25 7.84
CA ILE A 52 1.14 -1.79 7.02
C ILE A 52 1.30 -0.28 7.25
N ARG A 53 2.56 0.16 7.41
CA ARG A 53 2.89 1.59 7.49
C ARG A 53 2.64 2.26 6.15
N THR A 54 1.84 3.33 6.14
CA THR A 54 1.54 4.04 4.89
C THR A 54 2.76 4.68 4.26
N ASP A 55 3.75 5.10 5.05
CA ASP A 55 4.97 5.72 4.52
C ASP A 55 5.82 4.71 3.72
N ASP A 56 5.80 3.44 4.14
CA ASP A 56 6.47 2.36 3.41
C ASP A 56 5.73 2.06 2.10
N LEU A 57 4.38 2.13 2.10
CA LEU A 57 3.58 2.03 0.88
C LEU A 57 3.89 3.15 -0.10
N VAL A 58 3.91 4.41 0.37
CA VAL A 58 4.25 5.58 -0.46
C VAL A 58 5.64 5.43 -1.06
N ARG A 59 6.64 5.07 -0.23
CA ARG A 59 8.01 4.87 -0.70
C ARG A 59 8.09 3.76 -1.75
N TRP A 60 7.43 2.63 -1.52
CA TRP A 60 7.40 1.50 -2.44
C TRP A 60 6.76 1.87 -3.79
N ALA A 61 5.64 2.62 -3.75
CA ALA A 61 4.89 3.06 -4.91
C ALA A 61 5.70 4.08 -5.75
N LEU A 62 6.31 5.08 -5.11
CA LEU A 62 7.14 6.07 -5.78
C LEU A 62 8.36 5.43 -6.47
N ASN A 63 9.00 4.44 -5.84
CA ASN A 63 10.11 3.68 -6.44
C ASN A 63 9.70 2.91 -7.71
N ARG A 64 8.41 2.60 -7.87
CA ARG A 64 7.84 1.97 -9.07
C ARG A 64 7.20 2.96 -10.03
N ARG A 65 7.41 4.25 -9.80
CA ARG A 65 6.83 5.34 -10.60
C ARG A 65 5.31 5.31 -10.58
N TYR A 66 4.67 4.99 -9.46
CA TYR A 66 3.26 5.33 -9.27
C TYR A 66 3.10 6.83 -9.02
N GLY A 67 2.02 7.43 -9.50
CA GLY A 67 1.56 8.72 -9.00
C GLY A 67 0.95 8.51 -7.62
N VAL A 68 1.37 9.26 -6.61
CA VAL A 68 0.86 9.09 -5.24
C VAL A 68 0.18 10.37 -4.79
N THR A 69 -1.11 10.27 -4.45
CA THR A 69 -1.87 11.34 -3.81
C THR A 69 -2.15 10.96 -2.36
N ARG A 70 -1.87 11.86 -1.42
CA ARG A 70 -2.22 11.68 -0.01
C ARG A 70 -3.49 12.44 0.34
N TYR A 71 -4.33 11.85 1.19
CA TYR A 71 -5.61 12.44 1.58
C TYR A 71 -5.91 12.21 3.07
N GLU A 72 -6.64 13.15 3.68
CA GLU A 72 -7.16 13.04 5.05
C GLU A 72 -8.59 12.47 4.98
N PHE A 73 -8.99 11.70 5.99
CA PHE A 73 -10.40 11.33 6.16
C PHE A 73 -11.10 12.52 6.82
N GLU A 74 -12.13 13.08 6.18
CA GLU A 74 -13.09 13.99 6.82
C GLU A 74 -14.06 13.22 7.73
#